data_AF-A0A6A1TT58-F1
#
_entry.id   AF-A0A6A1TT58-F1
#
_cell.length_a   1.000
_cell.length_b   1.000
_cell.length_c   1.000
_cell.angle_alpha   90.00
_cell.angle_beta   90.00
_cell.angle_gamma   90.00
#
_symmetry.space_group_name_H-M   'P 1'
#
loop_
_entity.id
_entity.type
_entity.pdbx_description
1 polymer ?
#
loop_
_entity_poly.entity_id
_entity_poly.type
_entity_poly.pdbx_seq_one_letter_code
_entity_poly.pdbx_strand_id
1 'polypeptide(L)'
;MSDADEIEMETRRRSLAVEGAMLMLIDGLAARGTISADEAEDMLRILSKSSDSSAARAASSLRIVNQLKRLRHGDGAITPGA
;
A
#
# COMPACT_ATOMS: atom_id res chain seq x y z
N MET A 1 25.90 14.91 16.67
CA MET A 1 24.67 14.10 16.68
C MET A 1 24.72 13.26 17.93
N SER A 2 23.63 13.21 18.68
CA SER A 2 23.53 12.33 19.85
C SER A 2 23.16 10.92 19.39
N ASP A 3 23.50 9.92 20.20
CA ASP A 3 23.08 8.52 19.97
C ASP A 3 21.55 8.40 19.84
N ALA A 4 20.79 9.27 20.52
CA ALA A 4 19.34 9.34 20.42
C ALA A 4 18.87 9.80 19.02
N ASP A 5 19.56 10.78 18.43
CA ASP A 5 19.25 11.26 17.08
C ASP A 5 19.53 10.17 16.03
N GLU A 6 20.60 9.39 16.22
CA GLU A 6 20.94 8.28 15.33
C GLU A 6 19.91 7.14 15.40
N ILE A 7 19.45 6.79 16.59
CA ILE A 7 18.40 5.79 16.80
C ILE A 7 17.08 6.23 16.16
N GLU A 8 16.70 7.51 16.31
CA GLU A 8 15.48 8.03 15.70
C GLU A 8 15.57 7.98 14.15
N MET A 9 16.69 8.39 13.58
CA MET A 9 16.90 8.35 12.13
C MET A 9 16.82 6.92 11.57
N GLU A 10 17.47 5.96 12.23
CA GLU A 10 17.42 4.56 11.79
C GLU A 10 16.02 3.96 11.94
N THR A 11 15.31 4.29 13.02
CA THR A 11 13.91 3.88 13.23
C THR A 11 13.02 4.43 12.11
N ARG A 12 13.17 5.72 11.78
CA ARG A 12 12.45 6.34 10.67
C ARG A 12 12.77 5.66 9.35
N ARG A 13 14.04 5.40 9.05
CA ARG A 13 14.48 4.71 7.83
C ARG A 13 13.84 3.32 7.70
N ARG A 14 13.85 2.53 8.78
CA ARG A 14 13.25 1.18 8.79
C ARG A 14 11.74 1.24 8.62
N SER A 15 11.07 2.18 9.29
CA SER A 15 9.63 2.39 9.14
C SER A 15 9.25 2.67 7.68
N LEU A 16 9.99 3.57 7.01
CA LEU A 16 9.79 3.87 5.60
C LEU A 16 10.02 2.65 4.68
N ALA A 17 11.03 1.84 4.97
CA ALA A 17 11.30 0.62 4.20
C ALA A 17 10.19 -0.42 4.35
N VAL A 18 9.68 -0.61 5.58
CA VAL A 18 8.55 -1.51 5.86
C VAL A 18 7.29 -1.03 5.16
N GLU A 19 7.00 0.27 5.21
CA GLU A 19 5.87 0.86 4.50
C GLU A 19 5.98 0.63 2.99
N GLY A 20 7.15 0.86 2.40
CA GLY A 20 7.38 0.60 0.98
C GLY A 20 7.19 -0.88 0.61
N ALA A 21 7.63 -1.80 1.46
CA ALA A 21 7.41 -3.24 1.27
C ALA A 21 5.93 -3.61 1.32
N MET A 22 5.17 -3.01 2.25
CA MET A 22 3.73 -3.24 2.36
C MET A 22 2.97 -2.78 1.11
N LEU A 23 3.30 -1.60 0.58
CA LEU A 23 2.68 -1.09 -0.65
C LEU A 23 2.92 -2.04 -1.84
N MET A 24 4.16 -2.49 -2.03
CA MET A 24 4.50 -3.45 -3.09
C MET A 24 3.79 -4.79 -2.91
N LEU A 25 3.63 -5.26 -1.67
CA LEU A 25 2.91 -6.50 -1.36
C LEU A 25 1.42 -6.37 -1.73
N ILE A 26 0.77 -5.29 -1.30
CA ILE A 26 -0.65 -5.02 -1.58
C ILE A 26 -0.89 -4.96 -3.09
N ASP A 27 -0.08 -4.19 -3.82
CA ASP A 27 -0.17 -4.09 -5.28
C ASP A 27 -0.02 -5.47 -5.95
N GLY A 28 0.97 -6.25 -5.50
CA GLY A 28 1.22 -7.59 -6.04
C GLY A 28 0.11 -8.60 -5.75
N LEU A 29 -0.47 -8.58 -4.54
CA LEU A 29 -1.59 -9.45 -4.16
C LEU A 29 -2.87 -9.07 -4.92
N ALA A 30 -3.15 -7.78 -5.05
CA ALA A 30 -4.30 -7.29 -5.80
C ALA A 30 -4.17 -7.66 -7.29
N ALA A 31 -3.01 -7.41 -7.90
CA ALA A 31 -2.76 -7.69 -9.32
C ALA A 31 -2.90 -9.18 -9.66
N ARG A 32 -2.40 -10.07 -8.79
CA ARG A 32 -2.53 -11.53 -8.96
C ARG A 32 -3.92 -12.06 -8.65
N GLY A 33 -4.81 -11.24 -8.07
CA GLY A 33 -6.10 -11.74 -7.61
C GLY A 33 -5.93 -12.71 -6.45
N THR A 34 -5.09 -12.39 -5.48
CA THR A 34 -5.05 -13.11 -4.18
C THR A 34 -5.95 -12.42 -3.15
N ILE A 35 -6.04 -11.10 -3.25
CA ILE A 35 -7.02 -10.27 -2.53
C ILE A 35 -7.88 -9.53 -3.55
N SER A 36 -9.06 -9.11 -3.09
CA SER A 36 -9.95 -8.29 -3.88
C SER A 36 -9.35 -6.88 -4.06
N ALA A 37 -9.79 -6.16 -5.09
CA ALA A 37 -9.32 -4.81 -5.30
C ALA A 37 -9.92 -3.81 -4.29
N ASP A 38 -11.08 -4.14 -3.71
CA ASP A 38 -11.67 -3.37 -2.60
C ASP A 38 -10.88 -3.56 -1.31
N GLU A 39 -10.45 -4.79 -1.00
CA GLU A 39 -9.58 -5.08 0.15
C GLU A 39 -8.25 -4.33 0.03
N ALA A 40 -7.66 -4.34 -1.16
CA ALA A 40 -6.44 -3.58 -1.43
C ALA A 40 -6.65 -2.07 -1.24
N GLU A 41 -7.79 -1.53 -1.70
CA GLU A 41 -8.13 -0.12 -1.51
C GLU A 41 -8.25 0.25 -0.02
N ASP A 42 -8.94 -0.56 0.77
CA ASP A 42 -9.12 -0.34 2.21
C ASP A 42 -7.79 -0.36 2.96
N MET A 43 -6.91 -1.31 2.64
CA MET A 43 -5.56 -1.36 3.22
C MET A 43 -4.75 -0.10 2.88
N LEU A 44 -4.79 0.36 1.63
CA LEU A 44 -4.09 1.57 1.21
C LEU A 44 -4.66 2.84 1.87
N ARG A 45 -5.98 2.90 2.12
CA ARG A 45 -6.62 4.00 2.87
C ARG A 45 -6.23 4.02 4.34
N ILE A 46 -5.86 2.89 4.92
CA ILE A 46 -5.31 2.84 6.29
C ILE A 46 -3.88 3.38 6.28
N LEU A 47 -3.05 2.91 5.34
CA LEU A 47 -1.65 3.36 5.21
C LEU A 47 -1.54 4.85 4.87
N SER A 48 -2.47 5.41 4.10
CA SER A 48 -2.44 6.84 3.78
C SER A 48 -2.66 7.76 4.98
N LYS A 49 -3.17 7.24 6.10
CA LYS A 49 -3.42 8.03 7.33
C LYS A 49 -2.21 8.10 8.27
N SER A 50 -1.13 7.34 8.03
CA SER A 50 0.00 7.28 8.96
C SER A 50 0.94 8.49 8.89
N SER A 51 1.08 9.12 7.73
CA SER A 51 1.83 10.37 7.55
C SER A 51 1.56 10.99 6.17
N ASP A 52 1.91 12.26 5.97
CA ASP A 52 1.84 12.91 4.65
C ASP A 52 2.70 12.17 3.60
N SER A 53 3.87 11.67 4.02
CA SER A 53 4.74 10.89 3.13
C SER A 53 4.10 9.56 2.72
N SER A 54 3.39 8.94 3.66
CA SER A 54 2.66 7.68 3.44
C SER A 54 1.44 7.90 2.56
N ALA A 55 0.74 9.02 2.74
CA ALA A 55 -0.35 9.44 1.85
C ALA A 55 0.11 9.60 0.40
N ALA A 56 1.26 10.25 0.18
CA ALA A 56 1.81 10.44 -1.15
C ALA A 56 2.18 9.11 -1.84
N ARG A 57 2.75 8.15 -1.09
CA ARG A 57 3.08 6.82 -1.64
C ARG A 57 1.83 5.99 -1.89
N ALA A 58 0.91 5.94 -0.94
CA ALA A 58 -0.36 5.21 -1.07
C ALA A 58 -1.20 5.73 -2.24
N ALA A 59 -1.15 7.03 -2.55
CA ALA A 59 -1.84 7.60 -3.71
C ALA A 59 -1.40 6.95 -5.04
N SER A 60 -0.14 6.52 -5.16
CA SER A 60 0.32 5.82 -6.36
C SER A 60 -0.29 4.42 -6.47
N SER A 61 -0.22 3.63 -5.39
CA SER A 61 -0.82 2.29 -5.33
C SER A 61 -2.35 2.33 -5.48
N LEU A 62 -3.02 3.35 -4.92
CA LEU A 62 -4.46 3.56 -5.09
C LEU A 62 -4.84 3.76 -6.57
N ARG A 63 -3.99 4.42 -7.37
CA ARG A 63 -4.24 4.54 -8.82
C ARG A 63 -4.15 3.17 -9.52
N ILE A 64 -3.21 2.32 -9.12
CA ILE A 64 -3.04 0.96 -9.67
C ILE A 64 -4.27 0.11 -9.34
N VAL A 65 -4.68 0.09 -8.07
CA VAL A 65 -5.86 -0.65 -7.59
C VAL A 65 -7.14 -0.16 -8.28
N ASN A 66 -7.33 1.15 -8.42
CA ASN A 66 -8.48 1.69 -9.15
C ASN A 66 -8.49 1.27 -10.63
N GLN A 67 -7.32 1.19 -11.27
CA GLN A 67 -7.23 0.69 -12.63
C GLN A 67 -7.55 -0.81 -12.70
N LEU A 68 -7.10 -1.61 -11.74
CA LEU A 68 -7.46 -3.02 -11.62
C LEU A 68 -8.97 -3.21 -11.47
N LYS A 69 -9.64 -2.41 -10.62
CA LYS A 69 -11.11 -2.41 -10.48
C LYS A 69 -11.80 -2.17 -11.82
N ARG A 70 -11.36 -1.15 -12.57
CA ARG A 70 -11.92 -0.84 -13.90
C ARG A 70 -11.75 -1.98 -14.89
N LEU A 71 -10.58 -2.61 -14.92
CA LEU A 71 -10.31 -3.76 -15.81
C LEU A 71 -11.15 -4.99 -15.46
N ARG A 72 -11.48 -5.16 -14.17
CA ARG A 72 -12.40 -6.19 -13.67
C ARG A 72 -13.88 -5.79 -13.77
N HIS A 73 -14.21 -4.86 -14.68
CA HIS A 73 -15.58 -4.35 -14.89
C HIS A 73 -16.23 -3.73 -13.65
N GLY A 74 -15.42 -3.22 -12.72
CA GLY A 74 -15.91 -2.64 -11.47
C GLY A 74 -16.25 -3.68 -10.40
N ASP A 75 -16.06 -4.98 -10.67
CA ASP A 75 -16.20 -6.02 -9.67
C ASP A 75 -14.93 -6.09 -8.82
N GLY A 76 -14.85 -5.15 -7.87
CA GLY A 76 -13.76 -5.04 -6.91
C GLY A 76 -13.69 -6.19 -5.93
N ALA A 77 -14.77 -6.96 -5.80
CA ALA A 77 -14.90 -8.14 -4.95
C ALA A 77 -14.41 -9.44 -5.63
N ILE A 78 -14.43 -9.50 -6.97
CA ILE A 78 -13.91 -10.68 -7.68
C ILE A 78 -12.39 -10.75 -7.59
N THR A 79 -11.97 -11.88 -7.03
CA THR A 79 -10.61 -12.39 -6.98
C THR A 79 -10.45 -13.41 -8.12
N PRO A 80 -9.72 -13.09 -9.21
CA PRO A 80 -9.54 -14.01 -10.32
C PRO A 80 -8.97 -15.36 -9.87
N GLY A 81 -9.75 -16.43 -10.03
CA GLY A 81 -9.33 -17.81 -9.74
C GLY A 81 -9.77 -18.37 -8.37
N ALA A 82 -10.58 -17.63 -7.60
CA ALA A 82 -11.27 -18.13 -6.40
C ALA A 82 -12.67 -18.67 -6.73
#